data_AF-A0A2R3ZAQ6-F1
#
_entry.id   AF-A0A2R3ZAQ6-F1
#
_cell.length_a   1.000
_cell.length_b   1.000
_cell.length_c   1.000
_cell.angle_alpha   90.00
_cell.angle_beta   90.00
_cell.angle_gamma   90.00
#
_symmetry.space_group_name_H-M   'P 1'
#
loop_
_entity.id
_entity.type
_entity.pdbx_description
1 polymer ?
#
loop_
_entity_poly.entity_id
_entity_poly.type
_entity_poly.pdbx_seq_one_letter_code
_entity_poly.pdbx_strand_id
1 'polypeptide(L)'
;MAKANLINRNTGKEVEASDPDAVIKRFPKTFTKKPATQLNADVKQAEKSILDKNIGELEVNLSKESDVSKLEKLLQDEKAGKDREGAKEAISNRIASLKEDKSTTNKTTGSKKA
;
A
#
# COMPACT_ATOMS: atom_id res chain seq x y z
N MET A 1 -7.51 26.97 -27.58
CA MET A 1 -6.96 27.47 -26.29
C MET A 1 -7.03 26.33 -25.29
N ALA A 2 -5.96 26.07 -24.55
CA ALA A 2 -5.96 25.03 -23.52
C ALA A 2 -6.67 25.58 -22.27
N LYS A 3 -7.76 24.92 -21.85
CA LYS A 3 -8.42 25.23 -20.58
C LYS A 3 -7.52 24.77 -19.44
N ALA A 4 -7.42 25.56 -18.37
CA ALA A 4 -6.68 25.16 -17.18
C ALA A 4 -7.34 25.69 -15.91
N ASN A 5 -7.12 24.96 -14.81
CA ASN A 5 -7.57 25.38 -13.49
C ASN A 5 -6.59 26.42 -12.90
N LEU A 6 -7.14 27.54 -12.49
CA LEU A 6 -6.46 28.58 -11.73
C LEU A 6 -6.84 28.48 -10.26
N ILE A 7 -5.93 28.87 -9.39
CA ILE A 7 -6.18 28.96 -7.95
C ILE A 7 -6.37 30.43 -7.59
N ASN A 8 -7.49 30.75 -6.94
CA ASN A 8 -7.71 32.07 -6.35
C ASN A 8 -6.89 32.19 -5.05
N ARG A 9 -5.90 33.09 -5.04
CA ARG A 9 -4.97 33.32 -3.93
C ARG A 9 -5.64 33.78 -2.64
N ASN A 10 -6.81 34.43 -2.73
CA ASN A 10 -7.52 34.96 -1.56
C ASN A 10 -8.43 33.92 -0.91
N THR A 11 -8.92 32.94 -1.67
CA THR A 11 -9.93 31.97 -1.19
C THR A 11 -9.45 30.52 -1.24
N GLY A 12 -8.31 30.25 -1.89
CA GLY A 12 -7.82 28.89 -2.16
C GLY A 12 -8.66 28.08 -3.15
N LYS A 13 -9.76 28.66 -3.69
CA LYS A 13 -10.69 27.94 -4.57
C LYS A 13 -10.14 27.82 -5.99
N GLU A 14 -10.42 26.68 -6.60
CA GLU A 14 -10.11 26.42 -8.01
C GLU A 14 -11.20 26.99 -8.92
N VAL A 15 -10.77 27.60 -10.02
CA VAL A 15 -11.64 28.13 -11.07
C VAL A 15 -11.11 27.68 -12.42
N GLU A 16 -11.96 27.03 -13.21
CA GLU A 16 -11.63 26.66 -14.59
C GLU A 16 -11.68 27.90 -15.49
N ALA A 17 -10.62 28.15 -16.25
CA ALA A 17 -10.55 29.25 -17.20
C ALA A 17 -10.30 28.73 -18.61
N SER A 18 -11.08 29.22 -19.57
CA SER A 18 -10.90 28.92 -20.99
C SER A 18 -9.59 29.51 -21.55
N ASP A 19 -9.16 30.64 -20.99
CA ASP A 19 -7.87 31.28 -21.26
C ASP A 19 -7.20 31.67 -19.93
N PRO A 20 -6.39 30.76 -19.35
CA PRO A 20 -5.77 30.99 -18.05
C PRO A 20 -4.76 32.14 -18.08
N ASP A 21 -4.08 32.35 -19.21
CA ASP A 21 -3.05 33.39 -19.33
C ASP A 21 -3.67 34.79 -19.38
N ALA A 22 -4.79 34.95 -20.09
CA ALA A 22 -5.54 36.20 -20.07
C ALA A 22 -6.08 36.53 -18.66
N VAL A 23 -6.59 35.53 -17.93
CA VAL A 23 -7.11 35.72 -16.58
C VAL A 23 -5.99 36.12 -15.61
N ILE A 24 -4.82 35.46 -15.66
CA ILE A 24 -3.67 35.82 -14.83
C ILE A 24 -3.16 37.21 -15.17
N LYS A 25 -3.07 37.56 -16.46
CA LYS A 25 -2.66 38.90 -16.90
C LYS A 25 -3.59 40.00 -16.39
N ARG A 26 -4.91 39.73 -16.37
CA ARG A 26 -5.92 40.67 -15.89
C ARG A 26 -6.00 40.75 -14.37
N PHE A 27 -5.69 39.65 -13.67
CA PHE A 27 -5.82 39.53 -12.22
C PHE A 27 -4.59 38.85 -11.57
N PRO A 28 -3.39 39.43 -11.69
CA PRO A 28 -2.13 38.76 -11.31
C PRO A 28 -1.99 38.54 -9.80
N LYS A 29 -2.67 39.36 -8.98
CA LYS A 29 -2.67 39.24 -7.52
C LYS A 29 -3.73 38.28 -6.99
N THR A 30 -4.70 37.92 -7.83
CA THR A 30 -5.87 37.12 -7.42
C THR A 30 -5.74 35.68 -7.90
N PHE A 31 -5.19 35.44 -9.09
CA PHE A 31 -5.11 34.09 -9.65
C PHE A 31 -3.68 33.67 -9.92
N THR A 32 -3.39 32.40 -9.66
CA THR A 32 -2.16 31.73 -10.06
C THR A 32 -2.49 30.45 -10.81
N LYS A 33 -1.61 30.00 -11.70
CA LYS A 33 -1.75 28.65 -12.27
C LYS A 33 -1.68 27.64 -11.13
N LYS A 34 -2.55 26.63 -11.17
CA LYS A 34 -2.42 25.48 -10.28
C LYS A 34 -1.02 24.87 -10.52
N PRO A 35 -0.21 24.66 -9.46
CA PRO A 35 1.03 23.90 -9.63
C PRO A 35 0.64 22.54 -10.20
N ALA A 36 1.38 22.07 -11.20
CA ALA A 36 1.13 20.75 -11.77
C ALA A 36 1.11 19.75 -10.61
N THR A 37 0.02 19.02 -10.43
CA THR A 37 -0.04 17.91 -9.48
C THR A 37 0.77 16.75 -10.06
N GLN A 38 2.06 16.97 -10.28
CA GLN A 38 3.00 15.89 -10.46
C GLN A 38 3.25 15.33 -9.06
N LEU A 39 2.36 14.44 -8.62
CA LEU A 39 2.83 13.31 -7.84
C LEU A 39 3.85 12.61 -8.75
N ASN A 40 5.11 13.05 -8.69
CA ASN A 40 6.16 12.50 -9.54
C ASN A 40 6.08 10.98 -9.40
N ALA A 41 6.08 10.28 -10.53
CA ALA A 41 6.08 8.81 -10.53
C ALA A 41 7.14 8.27 -9.56
N ASP A 42 8.24 9.01 -9.39
CA ASP A 42 9.32 8.80 -8.44
C ASP A 42 8.87 8.77 -6.96
N VAL A 43 7.95 9.65 -6.55
CA VAL A 43 7.42 9.65 -5.16
C VAL A 43 6.53 8.43 -4.95
N LYS A 44 5.65 8.12 -5.91
CA LYS A 44 4.84 6.88 -5.85
C LYS A 44 5.71 5.63 -5.86
N GLN A 45 6.78 5.64 -6.67
CA GLN A 45 7.73 4.55 -6.76
C GLN A 45 8.55 4.41 -5.47
N ALA A 46 8.96 5.53 -4.86
CA ALA A 46 9.64 5.53 -3.57
C ALA A 46 8.73 5.01 -2.45
N GLU A 47 7.47 5.45 -2.39
CA GLU A 47 6.46 4.92 -1.46
C GLU A 47 6.26 3.41 -1.64
N LYS A 48 6.15 2.96 -2.90
CA LYS A 48 6.06 1.52 -3.23
C LYS A 48 7.31 0.75 -2.81
N SER A 49 8.50 1.25 -3.10
CA SER A 49 9.75 0.59 -2.68
C SER A 49 9.96 0.57 -1.17
N ILE A 50 9.46 1.58 -0.44
CA ILE A 50 9.45 1.58 1.03
C ILE A 50 8.49 0.50 1.55
N LEU A 51 7.31 0.38 0.94
CA LEU A 51 6.35 -0.69 1.26
C LEU A 51 6.95 -2.09 0.98
N ASP A 52 7.59 -2.29 -0.17
CA ASP A 52 8.19 -3.57 -0.56
C ASP A 52 9.33 -3.99 0.40
N LYS A 53 10.19 -3.06 0.83
CA LYS A 53 11.25 -3.35 1.83
C LYS A 53 10.68 -3.79 3.19
N ASN A 54 9.58 -3.19 3.63
CA ASN A 54 8.93 -3.58 4.88
C ASN A 54 8.32 -4.99 4.81
N ILE A 55 7.92 -5.45 3.62
CA ILE A 55 7.38 -6.82 3.45
C ILE A 55 8.49 -7.86 3.63
N GLY A 56 9.69 -7.64 3.07
CA GLY A 56 10.81 -8.56 3.25
C GLY A 56 11.24 -8.73 4.72
N GLU A 57 11.27 -7.64 5.50
CA GLU A 57 11.50 -7.73 6.95
C GLU A 57 10.36 -8.47 7.67
N LEU A 58 9.12 -8.29 7.23
CA LEU A 58 7.96 -9.01 7.75
C LEU A 58 8.10 -10.52 7.51
N GLU A 59 8.46 -10.95 6.30
CA GLU A 59 8.66 -12.36 5.96
C GLU A 59 9.72 -13.03 6.83
N VAL A 60 10.85 -12.35 7.07
CA VAL A 60 11.89 -12.84 7.97
C VAL A 60 11.36 -13.03 9.39
N ASN A 61 10.56 -12.09 9.89
CA ASN A 61 9.97 -12.20 11.22
C ASN A 61 8.90 -13.30 11.30
N LEU A 62 8.06 -13.44 10.27
CA LEU A 62 7.02 -14.47 10.17
C LEU A 62 7.62 -15.88 10.08
N SER A 63 8.78 -16.03 9.43
CA SER A 63 9.48 -17.32 9.35
C SER A 63 9.87 -17.88 10.72
N LYS A 64 10.10 -17.01 11.71
CA LYS A 64 10.46 -17.38 13.09
C LYS A 64 9.24 -17.65 13.96
N GLU A 65 8.08 -17.14 13.58
CA GLU A 65 6.83 -17.37 14.29
C GLU A 65 6.23 -18.71 13.83
N SER A 66 5.83 -19.53 14.80
CA SER A 66 5.23 -20.85 14.60
C SER A 66 3.85 -20.98 15.22
N ASP A 67 3.42 -19.96 15.98
CA ASP A 67 2.08 -19.88 16.55
C ASP A 67 1.08 -19.36 15.51
N VAL A 68 0.29 -20.29 14.97
CA VAL A 68 -0.79 -20.00 14.02
C VAL A 68 -1.79 -18.98 14.58
N SER A 69 -2.10 -19.03 15.87
CA SER A 69 -3.09 -18.12 16.48
C SER A 69 -2.62 -16.67 16.47
N LYS A 70 -1.32 -16.45 16.71
CA LYS A 70 -0.70 -15.13 16.62
C LYS A 70 -0.66 -14.62 15.18
N LEU A 71 -0.34 -15.50 14.23
CA LEU A 71 -0.33 -15.16 12.80
C LEU A 71 -1.73 -14.81 12.29
N GLU A 72 -2.77 -15.53 12.71
CA GLU A 72 -4.16 -15.22 12.36
C GLU A 72 -4.61 -13.87 12.94
N LYS A 73 -4.18 -13.55 14.17
CA LYS A 73 -4.42 -12.23 14.76
C LYS A 73 -3.70 -11.11 13.99
N LEU A 74 -2.43 -11.32 13.63
CA LEU A 74 -1.68 -10.38 12.79
C LEU A 74 -2.35 -10.15 11.43
N LEU A 75 -2.91 -11.20 10.82
CA LEU A 75 -3.65 -11.08 9.57
C LEU A 75 -4.94 -10.24 9.72
N GLN A 76 -5.66 -10.40 10.84
CA GLN A 76 -6.84 -9.58 11.14
C GLN A 76 -6.47 -8.12 11.42
N ASP A 77 -5.43 -7.88 12.21
CA ASP A 77 -4.93 -6.53 12.51
C ASP A 77 -4.49 -5.82 11.21
N GLU A 78 -3.86 -6.53 10.27
CA GLU A 78 -3.47 -5.97 8.97
C GLU A 78 -4.70 -5.66 8.09
N LYS A 79 -5.70 -6.56 8.05
CA LYS A 79 -6.98 -6.35 7.33
C LYS A 79 -7.81 -5.20 7.90
N ALA A 80 -7.75 -4.97 9.22
CA ALA A 80 -8.47 -3.88 9.89
C ALA A 80 -7.71 -2.54 9.83
N GLY A 81 -6.39 -2.58 9.59
CA GLY A 81 -5.50 -1.44 9.63
C GLY A 81 -5.08 -0.94 8.25
N LYS A 82 -3.80 -1.12 7.92
CA LYS A 82 -3.16 -0.57 6.72
C LYS A 82 -3.52 -1.31 5.43
N ASP A 83 -4.14 -2.48 5.56
CA ASP A 83 -4.60 -3.35 4.48
C ASP A 83 -3.55 -3.63 3.39
N ARG A 84 -2.27 -3.74 3.81
CA ARG A 84 -1.17 -3.96 2.87
C ARG A 84 -1.27 -5.35 2.27
N GLU A 85 -1.57 -5.42 0.99
CA GLU A 85 -1.84 -6.67 0.28
C GLU A 85 -0.70 -7.68 0.39
N GLY A 86 0.54 -7.25 0.16
CA GLY A 86 1.71 -8.13 0.29
C GLY A 86 1.99 -8.61 1.72
N ALA A 87 1.65 -7.82 2.74
CA ALA A 87 1.77 -8.29 4.13
C ALA A 87 0.72 -9.36 4.46
N LYS A 88 -0.53 -9.17 4.00
CA LYS A 88 -1.60 -10.18 4.15
C LYS A 88 -1.24 -11.48 3.45
N GLU A 89 -0.65 -11.40 2.27
CA GLU A 89 -0.23 -12.56 1.48
C GLU A 89 0.91 -13.32 2.18
N ALA A 90 1.96 -12.61 2.63
CA ALA A 90 3.06 -13.20 3.38
C ALA A 90 2.60 -13.93 4.65
N ILE A 91 1.71 -13.31 5.44
CA ILE A 91 1.15 -13.92 6.66
C ILE A 91 0.30 -15.15 6.31
N SER A 92 -0.55 -15.06 5.28
CA SER A 92 -1.43 -16.16 4.85
C SER A 92 -0.62 -17.37 4.36
N ASN A 93 0.42 -17.13 3.56
CA ASN A 93 1.32 -18.18 3.07
C ASN A 93 2.01 -18.89 4.24
N ARG A 94 2.49 -18.15 5.25
CA ARG A 94 3.11 -18.75 6.44
C ARG A 94 2.14 -19.62 7.24
N ILE A 95 0.89 -19.15 7.43
CA ILE A 95 -0.16 -19.93 8.10
C ILE A 95 -0.45 -21.21 7.33
N ALA A 96 -0.54 -21.14 5.99
CA ALA A 96 -0.78 -22.30 5.15
C ALA A 96 0.32 -23.35 5.32
N SER A 97 1.60 -22.96 5.23
CA SER A 97 2.73 -23.88 5.45
C SER A 97 2.69 -24.57 6.83
N LEU A 98 2.40 -23.81 7.89
CA LEU A 98 2.32 -24.37 9.25
C LEU A 98 1.14 -25.33 9.44
N LYS A 99 0.01 -25.10 8.74
CA LYS A 99 -1.15 -26.01 8.78
C LYS A 99 -0.89 -27.30 8.01
N GLU A 100 -0.16 -27.23 6.89
CA GLU A 100 0.25 -28.42 6.12
C GLU A 100 1.25 -29.29 6.89
N ASP A 101 2.23 -28.69 7.57
CA ASP A 101 3.22 -29.42 8.38
C ASP A 101 2.58 -30.20 9.56
N LYS A 102 1.48 -29.69 10.13
CA LYS A 102 0.74 -30.41 11.19
C LYS A 102 -0.18 -31.51 10.68
N SER A 103 -0.50 -31.53 9.38
CA SER A 103 -1.32 -32.57 8.77
C SER A 103 -0.51 -33.80 8.34
N THR A 104 0.79 -33.67 8.12
CA THR A 104 1.64 -34.75 7.58
C THR A 104 2.33 -35.61 8.64
N THR A 105 2.25 -35.24 9.93
CA THR A 105 2.87 -36.00 11.02
C THR A 105 2.07 -37.23 11.47
N ASN A 106 0.92 -37.53 10.85
CA ASN A 106 0.08 -38.67 11.21
C ASN A 106 -0.10 -39.66 10.03
N LYS A 107 1.02 -40.19 9.51
CA LYS A 107 0.95 -41.44 8.73
C LYS A 107 2.22 -42.30 8.93
N THR A 108 2.01 -43.38 9.69
CA THR A 108 2.79 -44.64 9.70
C THR A 108 3.93 -44.79 10.71
N THR A 109 3.61 -44.68 12.01
CA THR A 109 4.19 -45.59 12.99
C THR A 109 3.29 -46.81 13.12
N GLY A 110 3.75 -47.99 12.68
CA GLY A 110 3.18 -49.27 13.15
C GLY A 110 3.03 -50.39 12.12
N SER A 111 3.76 -51.49 12.41
CA SER A 111 3.47 -52.90 12.06
C SER A 111 3.74 -53.39 10.63
N LYS A 112 4.80 -54.19 10.47
CA LYS A 112 4.62 -55.66 10.56
C LYS A 112 5.92 -56.39 10.92
N LYS A 113 5.86 -57.06 12.07
CA LYS A 113 6.72 -58.15 12.53
C LYS A 113 6.16 -59.44 11.92
N ALA A 114 6.97 -60.19 11.18
CA ALA A 114 6.93 -61.65 11.01
C ALA A 114 8.13 -62.07 10.16
#